data_AF-A0A356W4Z5-F1
#
_entry.id   AF-A0A356W4Z5-F1
#
_cell.length_a   1.000
_cell.length_b   1.000
_cell.length_c   1.000
_cell.angle_alpha   90.00
_cell.angle_beta   90.00
_cell.angle_gamma   90.00
#
_symmetry.space_group_name_H-M   'P 1'
#
loop_
_entity.id
_entity.type
_entity.pdbx_description
1 polymer ?
#
loop_
_entity_poly.entity_id
_entity_poly.type
_entity_poly.pdbx_seq_one_letter_code
_entity_poly.pdbx_strand_id
1 'polypeptide(L)' 'MPLTAALDAAREAAMDLVEVSPNQEVPVVKILDYGKLRFEERKK' A
#
# COMPACT_ATOMS: atom_id res chain seq x y z
N MET A 1 -13.59 -0.70 6.32
CA MET A 1 -12.57 -1.37 7.14
C MET A 1 -11.77 -0.32 7.90
N PRO A 2 -11.42 -0.55 9.17
CA PRO A 2 -10.51 0.33 9.90
C PRO A 2 -9.06 0.19 9.40
N LEU A 3 -8.25 1.23 9.58
CA LEU A 3 -6.83 1.26 9.14
C LEU A 3 -6.00 0.13 9.75
N THR A 4 -6.31 -0.25 11.00
CA THR A 4 -5.70 -1.38 11.68
C THR A 4 -5.90 -2.70 10.94
N ALA A 5 -7.10 -2.96 10.43
CA ALA A 5 -7.36 -4.18 9.65
C ALA A 5 -6.56 -4.22 8.34
N ALA A 6 -6.33 -3.06 7.71
CA ALA A 6 -5.50 -2.97 6.51
C ALA A 6 -4.00 -3.19 6.82
N LEU A 7 -3.52 -2.69 7.96
CA LEU A 7 -2.16 -2.94 8.45
C LEU A 7 -1.94 -4.42 8.80
N ASP A 8 -2.92 -5.05 9.43
CA ASP A 8 -2.83 -6.47 9.78
C ASP A 8 -2.87 -7.35 8.53
N ALA A 9 -3.73 -7.05 7.56
CA ALA A 9 -3.75 -7.74 6.27
C ALA A 9 -2.43 -7.58 5.48
N ALA A 10 -1.80 -6.40 5.53
CA ALA A 10 -0.49 -6.17 4.92
C ALA A 10 0.61 -7.01 5.61
N ARG A 11 0.60 -7.07 6.95
CA ARG A 11 1.52 -7.91 7.74
C ARG A 11 1.34 -9.40 7.47
N GLU A 12 0.10 -9.88 7.46
CA GLU A 12 -0.22 -11.28 7.15
C GLU A 12 0.25 -11.66 5.74
N ALA A 13 0.12 -10.74 4.79
CA ALA A 13 0.55 -10.95 3.41
C ALA A 13 2.05 -10.67 3.18
N ALA A 14 2.81 -10.29 4.22
CA ALA A 14 4.21 -9.85 4.13
C ALA A 14 4.46 -8.81 3.03
N MET A 15 3.50 -7.89 2.85
CA MET A 15 3.53 -6.83 1.84
C MET A 15 3.44 -5.45 2.52
N ASP A 16 3.73 -4.39 1.77
CA ASP A 16 3.65 -3.02 2.27
C ASP A 16 2.24 -2.45 2.10
N LEU A 17 1.79 -1.68 3.10
CA LEU A 17 0.60 -0.84 2.96
C LEU A 17 1.02 0.52 2.39
N VAL A 18 0.64 0.78 1.14
CA VAL A 18 1.01 2.01 0.41
C VAL A 18 -0.21 2.89 0.21
N GLU A 19 -0.12 4.14 0.66
CA GLU A 19 -1.14 5.17 0.41
C GLU A 19 -1.02 5.67 -1.04
N VAL A 20 -2.08 5.45 -1.84
CA VAL A 20 -2.10 5.80 -3.27
C VAL A 20 -2.84 7.11 -3.53
N SER A 21 -3.72 7.53 -2.64
CA SER A 21 -4.49 8.77 -2.80
C SER A 21 -4.82 9.38 -1.45
N PRO A 22 -3.98 10.32 -0.97
CA PRO A 22 -4.22 11.04 0.27
C PRO A 22 -5.26 12.16 0.11
N ASN A 23 -5.59 12.57 -1.13
CA ASN A 23 -6.47 13.72 -1.40
C ASN A 23 -7.98 13.39 -1.44
N GLN A 24 -8.36 12.17 -1.13
CA GLN A 24 -9.77 11.73 -1.10
C GLN A 24 -10.34 11.92 0.30
N GLU A 25 -11.64 12.20 0.40
CA GLU A 25 -12.36 12.31 1.69
C GLU A 25 -12.19 11.04 2.55
N VAL A 26 -11.97 9.90 1.89
CA VAL A 26 -11.51 8.66 2.51
C VAL A 26 -10.17 8.28 1.88
N PRO A 27 -9.08 8.17 2.66
CA PRO A 27 -7.77 7.82 2.13
C PRO A 27 -7.79 6.41 1.54
N VAL A 28 -7.26 6.27 0.32
CA VAL A 28 -7.18 4.97 -0.36
C VAL A 28 -5.79 4.39 -0.17
N VAL A 29 -5.74 3.21 0.45
CA VAL A 29 -4.53 2.43 0.68
C VAL A 29 -4.56 1.16 -0.17
N LYS A 30 -3.42 0.75 -0.72
CA LYS A 30 -3.24 -0.52 -1.42
C LYS A 30 -2.13 -1.33 -0.76
N ILE A 31 -2.35 -2.64 -0.65
CA ILE A 31 -1.33 -3.59 -0.20
C ILE A 31 -0.54 -4.03 -1.42
N LEU A 32 0.74 -3.64 -1.49
CA LEU A 32 1.64 -3.96 -2.60
C LEU A 32 3.10 -3.86 -2.16
N ASP A 33 4.00 -4.57 -2.83
CA ASP A 33 5.44 -4.47 -2.60
C ASP A 33 5.98 -3.14 -3.17
N TYR A 34 6.29 -2.20 -2.28
CA TYR A 34 6.77 -0.88 -2.68
C TYR A 34 8.17 -0.95 -3.30
N GLY A 35 9.01 -1.88 -2.84
CA GLY A 35 10.35 -2.10 -3.37
C GLY A 35 10.32 -2.51 -4.84
N LYS A 36 9.45 -3.48 -5.16
CA LYS A 36 9.25 -3.94 -6.54
C LYS A 36 8.64 -2.85 -7.41
N LEU A 37 7.63 -2.12 -6.93
CA LEU A 37 7.02 -1.00 -7.65
C LEU A 37 8.06 0.07 -8.01
N ARG A 38 8.88 0.49 -7.04
CA ARG A 38 9.94 1.49 -7.26
C ARG A 38 11.01 0.99 -8.21
N PHE A 39 11.32 -0.30 -8.19
CA PHE A 39 12.25 -0.90 -9.14
C PHE A 39 11.68 -0.91 -10.57
N GLU A 40 10.40 -1.25 -10.73
CA GLU A 40 9.69 -1.20 -12.01
C GLU A 40 9.57 0.24 -12.54
N GLU A 41 9.26 1.22 -11.70
CA GLU A 41 9.24 2.64 -12.07
C GLU A 41 10.60 3.16 -12.52
N ARG A 42 11.69 2.76 -11.86
CA ARG A 42 13.05 3.19 -12.22
C ARG A 42 13.60 2.52 -13.48
N LYS A 43 13.03 1.37 -13.87
CA LYS A 43 13.43 0.64 -15.07
C LYS A 43 12.71 1.11 -16.33
N LYS A 44 11.64 1.88 -16.19
CA LYS A 44 10.87 2.48 -17.28
C LYS A 44 11.39 3.87 -17.61
#